data_AF-A0A812VVS4-F1
#
_entry.id   AF-A0A812VVS4-F1
#
_cell.length_a   1.000
_cell.length_b   1.000
_cell.length_c   1.000
_cell.angle_alpha   90.00
_cell.angle_beta   90.00
_cell.angle_gamma   90.00
#
_symmetry.space_group_name_H-M   'P 1'
#
loop_
_entity.id
_entity.type
_entity.pdbx_description
1 polymer ?
#
loop_
_entity_poly.entity_id
_entity_poly.type
_entity_poly.pdbx_seq_one_letter_code
_entity_poly.pdbx_strand_id
1 'polypeptide(L)'
;MAAAAEAASKRSKGKKPLKDIKKYVVIGVSALVMLGAIYLAATDNAGGKKKSRDTYRSRASAQVNDRYFVGDVTSYAAGNFTAAASPFFNGWSYADVSYGLDGVGIRAEGMIGFSGALQRCADEGEGLEGGAVPPSYDLREQKPGCEAGPVYDQGNCSSSYAIAAATALASRFCFSDPDAYAKTQLSPQQIVSCDKK
;
A
#
# COMPACT_ATOMS: atom_id res chain seq x y z
N MET A 1 -48.84 97.79 16.53
CA MET A 1 -48.23 97.84 15.19
C MET A 1 -47.96 96.42 14.73
N ALA A 2 -48.48 96.08 13.54
CA ALA A 2 -48.18 94.97 12.63
C ALA A 2 -47.84 93.59 13.24
N ALA A 3 -48.70 92.56 13.22
CA ALA A 3 -49.36 91.87 12.10
C ALA A 3 -48.48 90.85 11.34
N ALA A 4 -49.06 89.64 11.22
CA ALA A 4 -48.85 88.60 10.20
C ALA A 4 -47.47 87.90 10.16
N ALA A 5 -47.32 86.60 9.95
CA ALA A 5 -48.17 85.71 9.18
C ALA A 5 -48.14 84.27 9.66
N GLU A 6 -49.28 83.65 9.39
CA GLU A 6 -49.71 82.29 9.54
C GLU A 6 -48.94 81.30 8.62
N ALA A 7 -48.92 80.04 9.04
CA ALA A 7 -48.89 78.81 8.24
C ALA A 7 -48.08 78.75 6.93
N ALA A 8 -47.09 77.84 6.89
CA ALA A 8 -47.09 76.75 5.90
C ALA A 8 -45.84 75.84 6.00
N SER A 9 -46.12 74.60 6.41
CA SER A 9 -45.71 73.41 5.65
C SER A 9 -44.34 72.74 5.93
N LYS A 10 -44.45 71.42 6.11
CA LYS A 10 -43.57 70.37 5.56
C LYS A 10 -42.24 70.11 6.29
N ARG A 11 -42.33 69.18 7.24
CA ARG A 11 -41.68 67.85 7.16
C ARG A 11 -40.53 67.78 6.13
N SER A 12 -39.29 68.01 6.56
CA SER A 12 -38.12 67.58 5.79
C SER A 12 -37.24 66.67 6.66
N LYS A 13 -37.35 65.37 6.39
CA LYS A 13 -36.36 64.39 6.84
C LYS A 13 -35.03 64.80 6.20
N GLY A 14 -34.06 65.21 7.02
CA GLY A 14 -32.71 65.53 6.57
C GLY A 14 -32.12 64.34 5.82
N LYS A 15 -31.96 64.48 4.49
CA LYS A 15 -31.20 63.55 3.66
C LYS A 15 -29.74 63.62 4.11
N LYS A 16 -29.23 62.58 4.76
CA LYS A 16 -27.77 62.44 4.97
C LYS A 16 -27.09 62.42 3.60
N PRO A 17 -26.00 63.16 3.38
CA PRO A 17 -25.40 63.28 2.07
C PRO A 17 -24.88 61.92 1.60
N LEU A 18 -25.33 61.51 0.42
CA LEU A 18 -25.01 60.24 -0.26
C LEU A 18 -23.51 59.91 -0.31
N LYS A 19 -22.64 60.92 -0.14
CA LYS A 19 -21.17 60.80 -0.12
C LYS A 19 -20.65 60.05 1.11
N ASP A 20 -21.28 60.17 2.28
CA ASP A 20 -20.81 59.48 3.48
C ASP A 20 -21.18 57.99 3.44
N ILE A 21 -22.37 57.67 2.92
CA ILE A 21 -22.79 56.27 2.71
C ILE A 21 -21.83 55.56 1.75
N LYS A 22 -21.40 56.22 0.65
CA LYS A 22 -20.42 55.66 -0.27
C LYS A 22 -19.06 55.39 0.40
N LYS A 23 -18.60 56.26 1.31
CA LYS A 23 -17.36 56.02 2.08
C LYS A 23 -17.46 54.82 3.00
N TYR A 24 -18.57 54.68 3.75
CA TYR A 24 -18.78 53.53 4.63
C TYR A 24 -18.93 52.22 3.86
N VAL A 25 -19.58 52.24 2.68
CA VAL A 25 -19.67 51.07 1.80
C VAL A 25 -18.29 50.69 1.26
N VAL A 26 -17.48 51.64 0.82
CA VAL A 26 -16.12 51.36 0.31
C VAL A 26 -15.22 50.79 1.41
N ILE A 27 -15.28 51.35 2.64
CA ILE A 27 -14.50 50.85 3.79
C ILE A 27 -14.99 49.46 4.23
N GLY A 28 -16.31 49.23 4.23
CA GLY A 28 -16.88 47.92 4.57
C GLY A 28 -16.51 46.84 3.56
N VAL A 29 -16.54 47.17 2.26
CA VAL A 29 -16.13 46.24 1.19
C VAL A 29 -14.63 45.98 1.24
N SER A 30 -13.79 46.98 1.48
CA SER A 30 -12.34 46.76 1.58
C SER A 30 -11.96 45.90 2.79
N ALA A 31 -12.62 46.10 3.93
CA ALA A 31 -12.44 45.26 5.11
C ALA A 31 -12.87 43.80 4.86
N LEU A 32 -14.00 43.59 4.17
CA LEU A 32 -14.47 42.25 3.79
C LEU A 32 -13.53 41.56 2.78
N VAL A 33 -12.99 42.30 1.81
CA VAL A 33 -12.01 41.76 0.86
C VAL A 33 -10.71 41.38 1.57
N MET A 34 -10.24 42.20 2.52
CA MET A 34 -9.05 41.87 3.32
C MET A 34 -9.29 40.65 4.22
N LEU A 35 -10.43 40.55 4.88
CA LEU A 35 -10.78 39.37 5.68
C LEU A 35 -10.95 38.12 4.80
N GLY A 36 -11.53 38.26 3.62
CA GLY A 36 -11.64 37.18 2.62
C GLY A 36 -10.28 36.72 2.11
N ALA A 37 -9.34 37.65 1.87
CA ALA A 37 -7.98 37.33 1.46
C ALA A 37 -7.19 36.63 2.58
N ILE A 38 -7.37 37.04 3.85
CA ILE A 38 -6.78 36.37 5.01
C ILE A 38 -7.38 34.97 5.20
N TYR A 39 -8.70 34.82 5.04
CA TYR A 39 -9.36 33.52 5.09
C TYR A 39 -8.87 32.61 3.97
N LEU A 40 -8.80 33.10 2.74
CA LEU A 40 -8.24 32.35 1.60
C LEU A 40 -6.80 31.95 1.87
N ALA A 41 -5.92 32.85 2.31
CA ALA A 41 -4.53 32.54 2.66
C ALA A 41 -4.39 31.55 3.83
N ALA A 42 -5.30 31.59 4.81
CA ALA A 42 -5.35 30.63 5.91
C ALA A 42 -5.83 29.24 5.43
N THR A 43 -6.72 29.19 4.44
CA THR A 43 -7.24 27.94 3.85
C THR A 43 -6.37 27.38 2.71
N ASP A 44 -5.53 28.19 2.05
CA ASP A 44 -4.65 27.75 0.95
C ASP A 44 -3.50 26.85 1.43
N ASN A 45 -3.27 26.81 2.76
CA ASN A 45 -2.42 25.80 3.39
C ASN A 45 -3.02 24.38 3.35
N ALA A 46 -4.24 24.18 2.82
CA ALA A 46 -4.84 22.86 2.63
C ALA A 46 -4.59 22.24 1.24
N GLY A 47 -3.98 22.96 0.27
CA GLY A 47 -3.99 22.54 -1.14
C GLY A 47 -2.64 22.47 -1.88
N GLY A 48 -1.53 22.88 -1.25
CA GLY A 48 -0.22 22.96 -1.91
C GLY A 48 0.51 21.61 -2.00
N LYS A 49 0.66 21.09 -3.22
CA LYS A 49 1.41 19.88 -3.58
C LYS A 49 2.86 19.86 -3.07
N LYS A 50 3.06 19.42 -1.82
CA LYS A 50 4.33 18.89 -1.27
C LYS A 50 4.04 17.58 -0.53
N LYS A 51 3.49 16.57 -1.22
CA LYS A 51 3.14 15.27 -0.62
C LYS A 51 3.94 14.08 -1.15
N SER A 52 5.08 14.29 -1.80
CA SER A 52 5.78 13.18 -2.49
C SER A 52 7.11 12.74 -1.90
N ARG A 53 7.80 13.55 -1.10
CA ARG A 53 9.16 13.20 -0.62
C ARG A 53 9.23 12.89 0.87
N ASP A 54 8.58 13.70 1.71
CA ASP A 54 8.63 13.50 3.18
C ASP A 54 7.70 12.37 3.64
N THR A 55 6.56 12.17 2.97
CA THR A 55 5.63 11.05 3.21
C THR A 55 6.19 9.69 2.77
N TYR A 56 7.05 9.67 1.74
CA TYR A 56 7.74 8.43 1.34
C TYR A 56 8.90 8.11 2.29
N ARG A 57 9.64 9.13 2.73
CA ARG A 57 10.69 8.99 3.75
C ARG A 57 10.13 8.52 5.08
N SER A 58 8.98 9.03 5.51
CA SER A 58 8.33 8.61 6.76
C SER A 58 7.87 7.15 6.72
N ARG A 59 7.48 6.65 5.54
CA ARG A 59 7.03 5.26 5.39
C ARG A 59 8.19 4.29 5.25
N ALA A 60 9.23 4.66 4.50
CA ALA A 60 10.44 3.85 4.38
C ALA A 60 11.17 3.67 5.72
N SER A 61 11.22 4.72 6.56
CA SER A 61 11.84 4.66 7.89
C SER A 61 10.90 4.16 9.00
N ALA A 62 9.62 3.94 8.72
CA ALA A 62 8.69 3.43 9.73
C ALA A 62 9.07 2.00 10.09
N GLN A 63 8.96 1.69 11.38
CA GLN A 63 9.28 0.37 11.92
C GLN A 63 8.20 -0.64 11.54
N VAL A 64 8.61 -1.85 11.20
CA VAL A 64 7.70 -2.93 10.80
C VAL A 64 6.83 -3.37 11.97
N ASN A 65 7.42 -3.52 13.15
CA ASN A 65 6.75 -3.93 14.39
C ASN A 65 6.07 -2.76 15.12
N ASP A 66 5.62 -1.72 14.42
CA ASP A 66 4.89 -0.62 15.05
C ASP A 66 3.57 -1.11 15.68
N ARG A 67 3.42 -0.88 16.98
CA ARG A 67 2.30 -1.42 17.76
C ARG A 67 0.94 -0.89 17.29
N TYR A 68 0.87 0.38 16.90
CA TYR A 68 -0.39 0.98 16.45
C TYR A 68 -0.78 0.41 15.09
N PHE A 69 0.17 0.33 14.17
CA PHE A 69 -0.04 -0.30 12.87
C PHE A 69 -0.51 -1.76 12.99
N VAL A 70 0.14 -2.57 13.83
CA VAL A 70 -0.25 -3.97 14.05
C VAL A 70 -1.67 -4.08 14.63
N GLY A 71 -2.02 -3.19 15.57
CA GLY A 71 -3.36 -3.12 16.16
C GLY A 71 -4.42 -2.76 15.13
N ASP A 72 -4.16 -1.75 14.31
CA ASP A 72 -5.05 -1.30 13.25
C ASP A 72 -5.27 -2.40 12.20
N VAL A 73 -4.21 -3.06 11.73
CA VAL A 73 -4.32 -4.17 10.76
C VAL A 73 -5.17 -5.31 11.31
N THR A 74 -4.98 -5.69 12.57
CA THR A 74 -5.78 -6.74 13.22
C THR A 74 -7.26 -6.33 13.34
N SER A 75 -7.53 -5.07 13.68
CA SER A 75 -8.89 -4.52 13.74
C SER A 75 -9.56 -4.56 12.36
N TYR A 76 -8.87 -4.07 11.33
CA TYR A 76 -9.36 -4.05 9.95
C TYR A 76 -9.56 -5.44 9.34
N ALA A 77 -8.80 -6.44 9.80
CA ALA A 77 -8.96 -7.81 9.35
C ALA A 77 -10.31 -8.44 9.75
N ALA A 78 -11.05 -7.83 10.68
CA ALA A 78 -12.39 -8.25 11.10
C ALA A 78 -12.49 -9.76 11.45
N GLY A 79 -11.43 -10.32 12.02
CA GLY A 79 -11.36 -11.73 12.40
C GLY A 79 -10.85 -12.70 11.31
N ASN A 80 -10.59 -12.24 10.08
CA ASN A 80 -10.04 -13.10 9.01
C ASN A 80 -8.61 -13.54 9.28
N PHE A 81 -7.79 -12.65 9.84
CA PHE A 81 -6.43 -12.95 10.29
C PHE A 81 -6.05 -12.03 11.45
N THR A 82 -4.97 -12.40 12.15
CA THR A 82 -4.39 -11.59 13.24
C THR A 82 -2.99 -11.16 12.86
N ALA A 83 -2.68 -9.87 13.00
CA ALA A 83 -1.32 -9.37 12.87
C ALA A 83 -0.64 -9.37 14.25
N ALA A 84 0.64 -9.70 14.29
CA ALA A 84 1.45 -9.67 15.49
C ALA A 84 2.87 -9.22 15.17
N ALA A 85 3.55 -8.65 16.16
CA ALA A 85 4.97 -8.34 16.04
C ALA A 85 5.77 -9.65 15.98
N SER A 86 6.71 -9.74 15.02
CA SER A 86 7.60 -10.89 14.88
C SER A 86 9.01 -10.53 15.34
N PRO A 87 9.68 -11.37 16.16
CA PRO A 87 11.08 -11.13 16.56
C PRO A 87 12.04 -10.94 15.38
N PHE A 88 11.75 -11.56 14.24
CA PHE A 88 12.54 -11.43 13.01
C PHE A 88 12.63 -9.97 12.52
N PHE A 89 11.54 -9.20 12.67
CA PHE A 89 11.47 -7.80 12.22
C PHE A 89 11.84 -6.79 13.30
N ASN A 90 12.47 -7.23 14.40
CA ASN A 90 12.90 -6.30 15.44
C ASN A 90 13.98 -5.34 14.92
N GLY A 91 13.70 -4.04 15.00
CA GLY A 91 14.58 -2.99 14.49
C GLY A 91 14.53 -2.79 12.97
N TRP A 92 13.71 -3.57 12.25
CA TRP A 92 13.54 -3.42 10.81
C TRP A 92 12.62 -2.25 10.50
N SER A 93 13.02 -1.46 9.52
CA SER A 93 12.16 -0.51 8.80
C SER A 93 11.55 -1.15 7.55
N TYR A 94 10.53 -0.52 6.97
CA TYR A 94 10.01 -0.98 5.68
C TYR A 94 11.04 -0.93 4.55
N ALA A 95 12.04 -0.03 4.62
CA ALA A 95 13.15 -0.03 3.69
C ALA A 95 13.98 -1.32 3.78
N ASP A 96 14.22 -1.83 4.98
CA ASP A 96 14.96 -3.08 5.20
C ASP A 96 14.18 -4.27 4.63
N VAL A 97 12.85 -4.30 4.81
CA VAL A 97 11.98 -5.31 4.20
C VAL A 97 12.07 -5.26 2.68
N SER A 98 11.97 -4.07 2.09
CA SER A 98 12.04 -3.91 0.64
C SER A 98 13.41 -4.31 0.08
N TYR A 99 14.51 -4.02 0.78
CA TYR A 99 15.83 -4.39 0.29
C TYR A 99 16.15 -5.88 0.51
N GLY A 100 15.76 -6.43 1.67
CA GLY A 100 16.16 -7.77 2.11
C GLY A 100 15.22 -8.90 1.67
N LEU A 101 13.93 -8.62 1.44
CA LEU A 101 12.91 -9.64 1.19
C LEU A 101 12.17 -9.50 -0.16
N ASP A 102 12.31 -8.36 -0.87
CA ASP A 102 11.68 -8.14 -2.18
C ASP A 102 12.53 -8.70 -3.34
N GLY A 103 12.79 -10.01 -3.30
CA GLY A 103 13.75 -10.68 -4.18
C GLY A 103 13.19 -11.28 -5.47
N VAL A 104 11.86 -11.23 -5.68
CA VAL A 104 11.22 -11.93 -6.80
C VAL A 104 11.07 -10.99 -7.99
N GLY A 105 11.92 -11.16 -8.99
CA GLY A 105 11.78 -10.49 -10.28
C GLY A 105 11.08 -11.37 -11.30
N ILE A 106 9.84 -11.05 -11.67
CA ILE A 106 9.19 -11.69 -12.81
C ILE A 106 9.89 -11.19 -14.08
N ARG A 107 10.42 -12.13 -14.86
CA ARG A 107 11.09 -11.90 -16.14
C ARG A 107 10.42 -12.81 -17.17
N ALA A 108 10.34 -12.34 -18.41
CA ALA A 108 9.82 -13.14 -19.53
C ALA A 108 8.35 -13.61 -19.40
N GLU A 109 7.50 -12.89 -18.66
CA GLU A 109 6.05 -13.17 -18.61
C GLU A 109 5.42 -13.17 -20.02
N GLY A 110 5.84 -12.24 -20.87
CA GLY A 110 5.43 -12.18 -22.28
C GLY A 110 5.97 -13.31 -23.16
N MET A 111 6.83 -14.20 -22.64
CA MET A 111 7.37 -15.35 -23.36
C MET A 111 6.69 -16.67 -22.96
N ILE A 112 5.75 -16.67 -22.01
CA ILE A 112 5.02 -17.88 -21.62
C ILE A 112 4.23 -18.40 -22.84
N GLY A 113 4.48 -19.66 -23.21
CA GLY A 113 3.84 -20.31 -24.37
C GLY A 113 4.56 -20.13 -25.71
N PHE A 114 5.72 -19.47 -25.76
CA PHE A 114 6.60 -19.50 -26.94
C PHE A 114 7.46 -20.76 -26.96
N SER A 115 7.67 -21.38 -28.13
CA SER A 115 8.52 -22.56 -28.25
C SER A 115 9.94 -22.29 -27.74
N GLY A 116 10.43 -23.14 -26.84
CA GLY A 116 11.73 -22.97 -26.17
C GLY A 116 11.70 -22.13 -24.88
N ALA A 117 10.57 -21.53 -24.52
CA ALA A 117 10.34 -20.88 -23.22
C ALA A 117 9.51 -21.76 -22.28
N LEU A 118 9.15 -21.25 -21.10
CA LEU A 118 8.25 -21.92 -20.16
C LEU A 118 6.89 -22.16 -20.85
N GLN A 119 6.54 -23.43 -21.07
CA GLN A 119 5.25 -23.79 -21.64
C GLN A 119 4.16 -23.70 -20.59
N ARG A 120 2.95 -23.37 -21.02
CA ARG A 120 1.78 -23.59 -20.17
C ARG A 120 1.62 -25.09 -19.97
N CYS A 121 1.13 -25.48 -18.79
CA CYS A 121 0.62 -26.82 -18.60
C CYS A 121 -0.47 -27.08 -19.66
N ALA A 122 -0.53 -28.30 -20.20
CA ALA A 122 -1.55 -28.63 -21.20
C ALA A 122 -2.94 -28.38 -20.59
N ASP A 123 -3.72 -27.51 -21.23
CA ASP A 123 -5.11 -27.24 -20.83
C ASP A 123 -5.94 -28.49 -21.17
N GLU A 124 -6.49 -29.14 -20.14
CA GLU A 124 -7.60 -30.12 -19.98
C GLU A 124 -8.16 -30.95 -21.18
N GLY A 125 -7.57 -30.96 -22.37
CA GLY A 125 -8.04 -31.71 -23.54
C GLY A 125 -7.32 -33.02 -23.79
N GLU A 126 -6.17 -33.25 -23.17
CA GLU A 126 -5.29 -34.39 -23.45
C GLU A 126 -4.81 -35.00 -22.12
N GLY A 127 -5.65 -35.81 -21.47
CA GLY A 127 -5.19 -36.82 -20.51
C GLY A 127 -4.91 -36.40 -19.06
N LEU A 128 -5.31 -35.20 -18.62
CA LEU A 128 -5.43 -34.92 -17.20
C LEU A 128 -6.80 -35.44 -16.71
N GLU A 129 -6.93 -36.75 -16.49
CA GLU A 129 -7.98 -37.28 -15.63
C GLU A 129 -7.68 -36.92 -14.17
N GLY A 130 -7.64 -35.61 -13.91
CA GLY A 130 -7.64 -35.05 -12.57
C GLY A 130 -9.03 -35.30 -12.01
N GLY A 131 -9.20 -36.46 -11.36
CA GLY A 131 -10.41 -36.77 -10.61
C GLY A 131 -10.77 -35.64 -9.63
N ALA A 132 -11.93 -35.76 -8.98
CA ALA A 132 -12.44 -34.73 -8.08
C ALA A 132 -11.35 -34.22 -7.11
N VAL A 133 -10.99 -32.93 -7.24
CA VAL A 133 -10.03 -32.28 -6.35
C VAL A 133 -10.65 -32.23 -4.95
N PRO A 134 -9.95 -32.71 -3.91
CA PRO A 134 -10.52 -32.73 -2.57
C PRO A 134 -10.74 -31.30 -2.05
N PRO A 135 -11.74 -31.08 -1.19
CA PRO A 135 -12.01 -29.76 -0.61
C PRO A 135 -10.87 -29.26 0.30
N SER A 136 -10.00 -30.16 0.76
CA SER A 136 -8.79 -29.85 1.52
C SER A 136 -7.66 -30.79 1.12
N TYR A 137 -6.46 -30.24 0.94
CA TYR A 137 -5.25 -31.01 0.64
C TYR A 137 -4.08 -30.41 1.41
N ASP A 138 -3.42 -31.23 2.24
CA ASP A 138 -2.15 -30.88 2.88
C ASP A 138 -1.09 -31.88 2.43
N LEU A 139 -0.04 -31.37 1.79
CA LEU A 139 1.04 -32.21 1.29
C LEU A 139 1.74 -33.01 2.41
N ARG A 140 1.85 -32.43 3.60
CA ARG A 140 2.52 -33.04 4.76
C ARG A 140 1.79 -34.27 5.27
N GLU A 141 0.46 -34.28 5.11
CA GLU A 141 -0.39 -35.41 5.50
C GLU A 141 -0.46 -36.46 4.38
N GLN A 142 -0.52 -36.02 3.13
CA GLN A 142 -0.75 -36.90 1.97
C GLN A 142 0.53 -37.59 1.46
N LYS A 143 1.70 -36.97 1.64
CA LYS A 143 3.01 -37.49 1.22
C LYS A 143 4.05 -37.28 2.33
N PRO A 144 3.91 -37.95 3.48
CA PRO A 144 4.84 -37.80 4.59
C PRO A 144 6.26 -38.20 4.18
N GLY A 145 7.23 -37.34 4.46
CA GLY A 145 8.63 -37.48 4.04
C GLY A 145 8.97 -36.81 2.71
N CYS A 146 7.98 -36.36 1.95
CA CYS A 146 8.16 -35.60 0.70
C CYS A 146 7.80 -34.12 0.81
N GLU A 147 7.50 -33.64 2.02
CA GLU A 147 7.36 -32.22 2.28
C GLU A 147 8.62 -31.44 1.86
N ALA A 148 8.46 -30.14 1.63
CA ALA A 148 9.48 -29.19 1.18
C ALA A 148 10.70 -29.03 2.12
N GLY A 149 10.90 -29.92 3.08
CA GLY A 149 11.89 -29.83 4.14
C GLY A 149 11.44 -28.92 5.30
N PRO A 150 12.37 -28.57 6.20
CA PRO A 150 12.10 -27.60 7.27
C PRO A 150 11.81 -26.21 6.68
N VAL A 151 11.17 -25.35 7.48
CA VAL A 151 10.99 -23.94 7.11
C VAL A 151 12.36 -23.26 7.06
N TYR A 152 12.68 -22.66 5.91
CA TYR A 152 13.94 -21.95 5.69
C TYR A 152 13.90 -20.51 6.19
N ASP A 153 15.03 -20.02 6.70
CA ASP A 153 15.28 -18.60 6.93
C ASP A 153 16.20 -18.08 5.82
N GLN A 154 15.70 -17.16 5.00
CA GLN A 154 16.49 -16.55 3.92
C GLN A 154 17.47 -15.48 4.44
N GLY A 155 17.31 -15.04 5.70
CA GLY A 155 18.08 -13.96 6.30
C GLY A 155 17.93 -12.63 5.55
N ASN A 156 18.95 -11.79 5.62
CA ASN A 156 19.02 -10.53 4.87
C ASN A 156 19.53 -10.75 3.44
N CYS A 157 18.89 -11.66 2.71
CA CYS A 157 19.21 -11.98 1.33
C CYS A 157 17.89 -12.15 0.56
N SER A 158 17.81 -11.50 -0.59
CA SER A 158 16.68 -11.57 -1.52
C SER A 158 16.68 -12.89 -2.31
N SER A 159 16.65 -14.03 -1.61
CA SER A 159 16.85 -15.39 -2.13
C SER A 159 15.60 -16.28 -2.07
N SER A 160 14.43 -15.71 -1.76
CA SER A 160 13.16 -16.45 -1.69
C SER A 160 12.85 -17.25 -2.96
N TYR A 161 13.17 -16.71 -4.15
CA TYR A 161 12.99 -17.40 -5.42
C TYR A 161 13.80 -18.72 -5.50
N ALA A 162 15.04 -18.71 -4.99
CA ALA A 162 15.93 -19.86 -5.02
C ALA A 162 15.50 -20.91 -4.00
N ILE A 163 15.10 -20.50 -2.80
CA ILE A 163 14.59 -21.39 -1.76
C ILE A 163 13.30 -22.06 -2.22
N ALA A 164 12.36 -21.30 -2.79
CA ALA A 164 11.11 -21.85 -3.30
C ALA A 164 11.36 -22.85 -4.45
N ALA A 165 12.26 -22.52 -5.38
CA ALA A 165 12.61 -23.42 -6.48
C ALA A 165 13.26 -24.73 -6.00
N ALA A 166 14.26 -24.63 -5.13
CA ALA A 166 14.99 -25.79 -4.60
C ALA A 166 14.06 -26.73 -3.81
N THR A 167 13.20 -26.18 -2.96
CA THR A 167 12.30 -26.98 -2.13
C THR A 167 11.18 -27.63 -2.95
N ALA A 168 10.61 -26.92 -3.93
CA ALA A 168 9.64 -27.50 -4.85
C ALA A 168 10.23 -28.64 -5.70
N LEU A 169 11.47 -28.48 -6.18
CA LEU A 169 12.19 -29.54 -6.92
C LEU A 169 12.48 -30.74 -6.02
N ALA A 170 12.89 -30.52 -4.76
CA ALA A 170 13.11 -31.59 -3.80
C ALA A 170 11.84 -32.44 -3.57
N SER A 171 10.69 -31.79 -3.35
CA SER A 171 9.41 -32.50 -3.23
C SER A 171 9.06 -33.28 -4.50
N ARG A 172 9.34 -32.72 -5.69
CA ARG A 172 9.08 -33.42 -6.96
C ARG A 172 9.96 -34.66 -7.17
N PHE A 173 11.24 -34.61 -6.76
CA PHE A 173 12.09 -35.81 -6.75
C PHE A 173 11.50 -36.89 -5.85
N CYS A 174 11.07 -36.51 -4.64
CA CYS A 174 10.42 -37.44 -3.72
C CYS A 174 9.11 -38.01 -4.27
N PHE A 175 8.30 -37.23 -5.00
CA PHE A 175 7.10 -37.78 -5.64
C PHE A 175 7.41 -38.78 -6.74
N SER A 176 8.54 -38.62 -7.42
CA SER A 176 8.95 -39.54 -8.49
C SER A 176 9.49 -40.87 -7.96
N ASP A 177 10.28 -40.82 -6.90
CA ASP A 177 10.82 -42.00 -6.21
C ASP A 177 10.93 -41.69 -4.71
N PRO A 178 9.90 -42.05 -3.92
CA PRO A 178 9.87 -41.76 -2.49
C PRO A 178 10.98 -42.48 -1.71
N ASP A 179 11.36 -43.68 -2.13
CA ASP A 179 12.34 -44.49 -1.41
C ASP A 179 13.76 -43.95 -1.59
N ALA A 180 14.08 -43.47 -2.80
CA ALA A 180 15.38 -42.88 -3.10
C ALA A 180 15.53 -41.43 -2.59
N TYR A 181 14.44 -40.65 -2.60
CA TYR A 181 14.50 -39.20 -2.40
C TYR A 181 13.74 -38.69 -1.18
N ALA A 182 13.30 -39.56 -0.26
CA ALA A 182 12.74 -39.14 1.02
C ALA A 182 13.63 -38.10 1.71
N LYS A 183 13.03 -36.96 2.11
CA LYS A 183 13.70 -35.86 2.81
C LYS A 183 14.90 -35.25 2.06
N THR A 184 14.94 -35.39 0.73
CA THR A 184 15.98 -34.75 -0.10
C THR A 184 15.97 -33.24 0.13
N GLN A 185 17.16 -32.66 0.28
CA GLN A 185 17.34 -31.20 0.34
C GLN A 185 18.25 -30.76 -0.80
N LEU A 186 17.71 -29.92 -1.68
CA LEU A 186 18.50 -29.28 -2.72
C LEU A 186 19.05 -27.96 -2.20
N SER A 187 20.22 -27.55 -2.69
CA SER A 187 20.91 -26.33 -2.25
C SER A 187 20.30 -25.08 -2.90
N PRO A 188 19.63 -24.19 -2.15
CA PRO A 188 19.21 -22.89 -2.69
C PRO A 188 20.42 -22.02 -3.02
N GLN A 189 21.51 -22.16 -2.27
CA GLN A 189 22.74 -21.39 -2.46
C GLN A 189 23.35 -21.64 -3.84
N GLN A 190 23.26 -22.86 -4.35
CA GLN A 190 23.73 -23.19 -5.70
C GLN A 190 22.99 -22.35 -6.75
N ILE A 191 21.67 -22.22 -6.64
CA ILE A 191 20.87 -21.39 -7.56
C ILE A 191 21.33 -19.93 -7.45
N VAL A 192 21.45 -19.40 -6.23
CA VAL A 192 21.90 -18.01 -6.02
C VAL A 192 23.30 -17.73 -6.60
N SER A 193 24.26 -18.65 -6.44
CA SER A 193 25.65 -18.42 -6.85
C SER A 193 25.96 -18.77 -8.31
N CYS A 194 25.20 -19.69 -8.89
CA CYS A 194 25.52 -20.28 -10.19
C CYS A 194 24.53 -19.91 -11.30
N ASP A 195 23.29 -19.53 -10.98
CA ASP A 195 22.31 -19.03 -11.95
C ASP A 195 22.60 -17.57 -12.31
N LYS A 196 23.68 -17.38 -13.06
CA LYS A 196 24.10 -16.06 -13.53
C LYS A 196 23.24 -15.64 -14.71
N LYS A 197 22.83 -14.37 -14.70
CA LYS A 197 22.19 -13.70 -15.84
C LYS A 197 23.07 -13.70 -17.08
#